data_AF-A0A420BFU2-F1
#
_entry.id   AF-A0A420BFU2-F1
#
_cell.length_a   1.000
_cell.length_b   1.000
_cell.length_c   1.000
_cell.angle_alpha   90.00
_cell.angle_beta   90.00
_cell.angle_gamma   90.00
#
_symmetry.space_group_name_H-M   'P 1'
#
loop_
_entity.id
_entity.type
_entity.pdbx_description
1 polymer ?
#
loop_
_entity_poly.entity_id
_entity_poly.type
_entity_poly.pdbx_seq_one_letter_code
_entity_poly.pdbx_strand_id
1 'polypeptide(L)'
;MGINDNGFIRGLVGPLVNRKVGNKNYLQSRPYRVKQTDDTKRAGKDFGKVSRAGAMIRMCFGEVHQDLHDGQMGNRLNRQIYRAIKTNLDCEKGSRTLSNCVLDRLVNFQFNENCHMQDYLFIDPVISLNKKNELKISFPEFDIKRALVLPEKCNAVVFKFFAVSFDFDEFEPTEIKDIEWEYDVKQDGIPAKTLTIKCSDFVGSSIFVGFTILYLEKGSRRSNVLNEIDFNPASILAAFQLYKGHKKSESRQQHLIEK
;
A
#
# COMPACT_ATOMS: atom_id res chain seq x y z
N MET A 1 29.55 -6.71 -17.28
CA MET A 1 29.51 -5.40 -17.96
C MET A 1 29.28 -4.35 -16.90
N GLY A 2 30.16 -3.36 -16.82
CA GLY A 2 29.98 -2.19 -15.98
C GLY A 2 29.42 -1.05 -16.80
N ILE A 3 28.41 -0.34 -16.30
CA ILE A 3 27.83 0.85 -16.93
C ILE A 3 28.22 2.05 -16.08
N ASN A 4 28.75 3.10 -16.72
CA ASN A 4 28.97 4.38 -16.05
C ASN A 4 27.69 5.21 -16.17
N ASP A 5 27.08 5.49 -15.02
CA ASP A 5 25.87 6.30 -14.90
C ASP A 5 26.20 7.53 -14.04
N ASN A 6 26.43 8.67 -14.69
CA ASN A 6 26.75 9.95 -14.06
C ASN A 6 27.90 9.87 -13.04
N GLY A 7 29.01 9.21 -13.40
CA GLY A 7 30.20 9.07 -12.55
C GLY A 7 30.16 7.88 -11.59
N PHE A 8 29.05 7.13 -11.56
CA PHE A 8 28.93 5.90 -10.77
C PHE A 8 28.98 4.67 -11.66
N ILE A 9 30.00 3.83 -11.45
CA ILE A 9 30.11 2.54 -12.14
C ILE A 9 29.18 1.53 -11.46
N ARG A 10 28.26 0.94 -12.22
CA ARG A 10 27.36 -0.12 -11.74
C ARG A 10 27.59 -1.41 -12.51
N GLY A 11 27.48 -2.55 -11.83
CA GLY A 11 27.51 -3.87 -12.44
C GLY A 11 28.78 -4.67 -12.14
N LEU A 12 28.92 -5.80 -12.82
CA LEU A 12 30.03 -6.74 -12.64
C LEU A 12 31.17 -6.42 -13.62
N VAL A 13 32.37 -6.19 -13.08
CA VAL A 13 33.63 -6.00 -13.82
C VAL A 13 34.67 -6.96 -13.24
N GLY A 14 34.99 -8.03 -13.98
CA GLY A 14 35.90 -9.08 -13.50
C GLY A 14 35.42 -9.72 -12.19
N PRO A 15 36.27 -9.79 -11.14
CA PRO A 15 35.89 -10.34 -9.84
C PRO A 15 35.16 -9.33 -8.94
N LEU A 16 34.91 -8.11 -9.41
CA LEU A 16 34.35 -7.03 -8.61
C LEU A 16 32.92 -6.71 -9.04
N VAL A 17 32.06 -6.53 -8.05
CA VAL A 17 30.72 -5.98 -8.21
C VAL A 17 30.76 -4.55 -7.71
N ASN A 18 30.37 -3.62 -8.57
CA ASN A 18 30.24 -2.22 -8.22
C ASN A 18 28.76 -1.84 -8.15
N ARG A 19 28.36 -1.16 -7.08
CA ARG A 19 26.98 -0.70 -6.90
C ARG A 19 26.93 0.69 -6.26
N LYS A 20 26.05 1.54 -6.80
CA LYS A 20 25.68 2.80 -6.19
C LYS A 20 24.63 2.55 -5.11
N VAL A 21 24.83 3.14 -3.93
CA VAL A 21 23.81 3.21 -2.88
C VAL A 21 23.80 4.64 -2.35
N GLY A 22 22.70 5.38 -2.61
CA GLY A 22 22.67 6.82 -2.40
C GLY A 22 23.79 7.51 -3.18
N ASN A 23 24.57 8.36 -2.51
CA ASN A 23 25.71 9.07 -3.10
C ASN A 23 27.06 8.35 -2.95
N LYS A 24 27.04 7.05 -2.59
CA LYS A 24 28.26 6.24 -2.39
C LYS A 24 28.37 5.17 -3.45
N ASN A 25 29.60 4.90 -3.90
CA ASN A 25 29.90 3.77 -4.75
C ASN A 25 30.59 2.67 -3.94
N TYR A 26 30.01 1.48 -3.91
CA TYR A 26 30.53 0.34 -3.17
C TYR A 26 31.18 -0.65 -4.13
N LEU A 27 32.46 -0.89 -3.92
CA LEU A 27 33.23 -1.91 -4.63
C LEU A 27 33.36 -3.15 -3.74
N GLN A 28 32.84 -4.28 -4.19
CA GLN A 28 32.82 -5.52 -3.40
C GLN A 28 33.32 -6.68 -4.26
N SER A 29 33.95 -7.68 -3.63
CA SER A 29 34.23 -8.94 -4.28
C SER A 29 32.92 -9.61 -4.70
N ARG A 30 32.93 -10.28 -5.85
CA ARG A 30 31.82 -11.08 -6.32
C ARG A 30 31.42 -12.12 -5.25
N PRO A 31 30.13 -12.25 -4.92
CA PRO A 31 29.70 -13.25 -3.95
C PRO A 31 30.02 -14.66 -4.45
N TYR A 32 30.49 -15.51 -3.53
CA TYR A 32 30.76 -16.91 -3.83
C TYR A 32 29.45 -17.66 -4.10
N ARG A 33 29.48 -18.64 -5.00
CA ARG A 33 28.31 -19.50 -5.23
C ARG A 33 28.14 -20.42 -4.02
N VAL A 34 27.04 -20.24 -3.30
CA VAL A 34 26.66 -21.10 -2.18
C VAL A 34 25.51 -22.02 -2.59
N LYS A 35 25.52 -23.27 -2.11
CA LYS A 35 24.37 -24.17 -2.23
C LYS A 35 23.32 -23.73 -1.20
N GLN A 36 22.18 -23.22 -1.66
CA GLN A 36 21.11 -22.78 -0.78
C GLN A 36 20.48 -23.97 -0.05
N THR A 37 20.26 -23.82 1.26
CA THR A 37 19.45 -24.77 2.05
C THR A 37 17.99 -24.68 1.65
N ASP A 38 17.20 -25.71 1.94
CA ASP A 38 15.77 -25.70 1.62
C ASP A 38 15.02 -24.60 2.38
N ASP A 39 15.47 -24.27 3.60
CA ASP A 39 14.93 -23.14 4.36
C ASP A 39 15.19 -21.79 3.68
N THR A 40 16.39 -21.60 3.11
CA THR A 40 16.72 -20.39 2.32
C THR A 40 15.89 -20.32 1.04
N LYS A 41 15.68 -21.44 0.35
CA LYS A 41 14.82 -21.48 -0.85
C LYS A 41 13.37 -21.12 -0.50
N ARG A 42 12.83 -21.67 0.59
CA ARG A 42 11.48 -21.34 1.10
C ARG A 42 11.36 -19.87 1.49
N ALA A 43 12.35 -19.33 2.20
CA ALA A 43 12.42 -17.88 2.49
C ALA A 43 12.43 -17.04 1.20
N GLY A 44 13.18 -17.48 0.18
CA GLY A 44 13.24 -16.82 -1.12
C GLY A 44 11.88 -16.80 -1.83
N LYS A 45 11.10 -17.89 -1.76
CA LYS A 45 9.74 -17.94 -2.30
C LYS A 45 8.80 -16.94 -1.61
N ASP A 46 8.83 -16.89 -0.27
CA ASP A 46 8.06 -15.90 0.48
C ASP A 46 8.44 -14.49 0.07
N PHE A 47 9.74 -14.19 -0.01
CA PHE A 47 10.22 -12.87 -0.42
C PHE A 47 9.81 -12.50 -1.86
N GLY A 48 9.78 -13.48 -2.77
CA GLY A 48 9.25 -13.29 -4.13
C GLY A 48 7.78 -12.88 -4.12
N LYS A 49 6.95 -13.56 -3.32
CA LYS A 49 5.53 -13.21 -3.13
C LYS A 49 5.36 -11.83 -2.51
N VAL A 50 6.16 -11.49 -1.49
CA VAL A 50 6.19 -10.15 -0.89
C VAL A 50 6.50 -9.09 -1.93
N SER A 51 7.55 -9.30 -2.73
CA SER A 51 8.00 -8.31 -3.71
C SER A 51 6.94 -8.07 -4.79
N ARG A 52 6.26 -9.14 -5.22
CA ARG A 52 5.18 -9.08 -6.21
C ARG A 52 3.93 -8.40 -5.65
N ALA A 53 3.50 -8.76 -4.44
CA ALA A 53 2.39 -8.10 -3.74
C ALA A 53 2.69 -6.61 -3.51
N GLY A 54 3.90 -6.26 -3.07
CA GLY A 54 4.32 -4.88 -2.89
C GLY A 54 4.33 -4.09 -4.20
N ALA A 55 4.74 -4.70 -5.32
CA ALA A 55 4.66 -4.07 -6.63
C ALA A 55 3.22 -3.78 -7.05
N MET A 56 2.32 -4.74 -6.85
CA MET A 56 0.90 -4.60 -7.16
C MET A 56 0.24 -3.50 -6.31
N ILE A 57 0.49 -3.48 -4.99
CA ILE A 57 -0.01 -2.44 -4.08
C ILE A 57 0.50 -1.06 -4.54
N ARG A 58 1.79 -0.90 -4.82
CA ARG A 58 2.34 0.37 -5.31
C ARG A 58 1.66 0.83 -6.59
N MET A 59 1.53 -0.06 -7.57
CA MET A 59 0.90 0.25 -8.85
C MET A 59 -0.56 0.70 -8.68
N CYS A 60 -1.35 -0.01 -7.87
CA CYS A 60 -2.75 0.34 -7.64
C CYS A 60 -2.91 1.64 -6.84
N PHE A 61 -2.00 1.94 -5.91
CA PHE A 61 -2.02 3.18 -5.14
C PHE A 61 -1.26 4.33 -5.82
N GLY A 62 -0.96 4.23 -7.12
CA GLY A 62 -0.31 5.27 -7.91
C GLY A 62 -1.00 6.63 -7.79
N GLU A 63 -2.32 6.66 -7.89
CA GLU A 63 -3.14 7.88 -7.75
C GLU A 63 -3.18 8.43 -6.31
N VAL A 64 -2.87 7.61 -5.31
CA VAL A 64 -2.82 8.03 -3.91
C VAL A 64 -1.47 8.65 -3.57
N HIS A 65 -0.37 8.02 -3.99
CA HIS A 65 0.97 8.54 -3.71
C HIS A 65 1.49 9.50 -4.78
N GLN A 66 0.88 9.56 -5.97
CA GLN A 66 1.19 10.48 -7.09
C GLN A 66 2.65 10.46 -7.54
N ASP A 67 3.33 9.32 -7.44
CA ASP A 67 4.80 9.20 -7.55
C ASP A 67 5.62 10.13 -6.61
N LEU A 68 4.97 10.81 -5.66
CA LEU A 68 5.55 11.65 -4.61
C LEU A 68 5.75 10.84 -3.32
N HIS A 69 6.55 9.78 -3.42
CA HIS A 69 6.90 8.90 -2.30
C HIS A 69 8.41 8.91 -2.03
N ASP A 70 8.83 8.49 -0.83
CA ASP A 70 10.27 8.43 -0.53
C ASP A 70 10.97 7.30 -1.32
N GLY A 71 12.27 7.46 -1.56
CA GLY A 71 13.07 6.50 -2.33
C GLY A 71 13.22 5.11 -1.69
N GLN A 72 12.88 4.95 -0.40
CA GLN A 72 12.89 3.66 0.31
C GLN A 72 11.49 3.07 0.47
N MET A 73 10.43 3.73 -0.02
CA MET A 73 9.03 3.31 0.16
C MET A 73 8.81 1.84 -0.23
N GLY A 74 9.33 1.40 -1.38
CA GLY A 74 9.20 0.00 -1.80
C GLY A 74 9.83 -1.00 -0.83
N ASN A 75 10.98 -0.67 -0.24
CA ASN A 75 11.65 -1.50 0.76
C ASN A 75 10.88 -1.51 2.09
N ARG A 76 10.39 -0.34 2.53
CA ARG A 76 9.56 -0.21 3.74
C ARG A 76 8.27 -1.02 3.60
N LEU A 77 7.57 -0.89 2.48
CA LEU A 77 6.35 -1.64 2.17
C LEU A 77 6.61 -3.15 2.18
N ASN A 78 7.61 -3.61 1.42
CA ASN A 78 7.97 -5.03 1.38
C ASN A 78 8.30 -5.59 2.77
N ARG A 79 8.98 -4.80 3.63
CA ARG A 79 9.26 -5.20 5.01
C ARG A 79 7.98 -5.37 5.83
N GLN A 80 6.99 -4.48 5.68
CA GLN A 80 5.72 -4.60 6.40
C GLN A 80 4.87 -5.76 5.88
N ILE A 81 4.81 -5.95 4.55
CA ILE A 81 4.17 -7.13 3.95
C ILE A 81 4.81 -8.42 4.45
N TYR A 82 6.14 -8.49 4.50
CA TYR A 82 6.85 -9.66 5.03
C TYR A 82 6.52 -9.95 6.50
N ARG A 83 6.31 -8.90 7.30
CA ARG A 83 5.83 -9.04 8.69
C ARG A 83 4.38 -9.50 8.74
N ALA A 84 3.52 -9.02 7.85
CA ALA A 84 2.13 -9.44 7.73
C ALA A 84 2.01 -10.93 7.39
N ILE A 85 2.64 -11.40 6.31
CA ILE A 85 2.53 -12.82 5.90
C ILE A 85 3.09 -13.80 6.95
N LYS A 86 3.99 -13.34 7.83
CA LYS A 86 4.53 -14.14 8.94
C LYS A 86 3.54 -14.39 10.07
N THR A 87 2.44 -13.64 10.12
CA THR A 87 1.36 -13.88 11.10
C THR A 87 0.53 -15.11 10.78
N ASN A 88 0.60 -15.60 9.54
CA ASN A 88 0.00 -16.86 9.18
C ASN A 88 0.86 -18.02 9.71
N LEU A 89 0.39 -18.64 10.79
CA LEU A 89 1.04 -19.76 11.46
C LEU A 89 0.63 -21.12 10.86
N ASP A 90 -0.49 -21.17 10.14
CA ASP A 90 -1.04 -22.40 9.56
C ASP A 90 -0.38 -22.77 8.22
N CYS A 91 0.28 -21.81 7.56
CA CYS A 91 0.99 -22.04 6.31
C CYS A 91 2.50 -22.23 6.51
N GLU A 92 3.03 -23.24 5.83
CA GLU A 92 4.47 -23.48 5.75
C GLU A 92 5.23 -22.28 5.15
N LYS A 93 6.50 -22.16 5.54
CA LYS A 93 7.40 -21.18 4.93
C LYS A 93 7.55 -21.46 3.43
N GLY A 94 7.41 -20.42 2.61
CA GLY A 94 7.42 -20.50 1.14
C GLY A 94 6.02 -20.56 0.50
N SER A 95 4.96 -20.83 1.26
CA SER A 95 3.58 -20.84 0.75
C SER A 95 2.74 -19.64 1.20
N ARG A 96 3.24 -18.82 2.13
CA ARG A 96 2.49 -17.71 2.74
C ARG A 96 2.19 -16.58 1.73
N THR A 97 0.98 -16.05 1.78
CA THR A 97 0.54 -14.89 0.98
C THR A 97 -0.18 -13.89 1.89
N LEU A 98 -0.56 -12.73 1.34
CA LEU A 98 -1.40 -11.77 2.04
C LEU A 98 -2.86 -12.21 2.12
N SER A 99 -3.25 -13.28 1.41
CA SER A 99 -4.63 -13.78 1.34
C SER A 99 -5.17 -14.37 2.64
N ASN A 100 -4.32 -14.60 3.65
CA ASN A 100 -4.69 -15.27 4.90
C ASN A 100 -3.78 -14.83 6.05
N CYS A 101 -3.70 -13.52 6.30
CA CYS A 101 -2.84 -12.96 7.33
C CYS A 101 -3.50 -11.79 8.08
N VAL A 102 -2.84 -11.30 9.13
CA VAL A 102 -3.29 -10.11 9.87
C VAL A 102 -2.88 -8.86 9.08
N LEU A 103 -3.83 -8.33 8.29
CA LEU A 103 -3.63 -7.16 7.44
C LEU A 103 -3.52 -5.84 8.21
N ASP A 104 -3.92 -5.79 9.49
CA ASP A 104 -3.75 -4.61 10.36
C ASP A 104 -2.29 -4.12 10.43
N ARG A 105 -1.32 -4.98 10.14
CA ARG A 105 0.11 -4.61 10.06
C ARG A 105 0.46 -3.68 8.88
N LEU A 106 -0.46 -3.51 7.93
CA LEU A 106 -0.32 -2.61 6.78
C LEU A 106 -1.13 -1.32 6.94
N VAL A 107 -2.01 -1.26 7.95
CA VAL A 107 -2.75 -0.05 8.30
C VAL A 107 -1.77 1.02 8.80
N ASN A 108 -2.04 2.26 8.42
CA ASN A 108 -1.19 3.43 8.63
C ASN A 108 0.19 3.35 7.98
N PHE A 109 0.37 2.48 6.97
CA PHE A 109 1.58 2.54 6.16
C PHE A 109 1.65 3.89 5.44
N GLN A 110 2.71 4.65 5.70
CA GLN A 110 2.98 5.94 5.07
C GLN A 110 3.76 5.73 3.76
N PHE A 111 3.23 6.19 2.64
CA PHE A 111 3.96 6.12 1.36
C PHE A 111 5.16 7.07 1.34
N ASN A 112 5.13 8.15 2.11
CA ASN A 112 6.21 9.10 2.22
C ASN A 112 6.69 9.22 3.68
N GLU A 113 7.91 8.75 3.96
CA GLU A 113 8.49 8.83 5.32
C GLU A 113 8.80 10.27 5.75
N ASN A 114 8.90 11.23 4.81
CA ASN A 114 9.14 12.64 5.12
C ASN A 114 7.85 13.40 5.45
N CYS A 115 6.68 12.81 5.18
CA CYS A 115 5.39 13.48 5.27
C CYS A 115 4.31 12.48 5.74
N HIS A 116 4.22 12.26 7.05
CA HIS A 116 3.26 11.29 7.62
C HIS A 116 1.89 11.93 7.75
N MET A 117 0.84 11.20 7.39
CA MET A 117 -0.55 11.68 7.41
C MET A 117 -0.95 12.38 8.73
N GLN A 118 -0.58 11.78 9.86
CA GLN A 118 -0.92 12.27 11.21
C GLN A 118 -0.28 13.62 11.57
N ASP A 119 0.77 14.04 10.87
CA ASP A 119 1.42 15.33 11.09
C ASP A 119 0.70 16.48 10.35
N TYR A 120 -0.14 16.13 9.35
CA TYR A 120 -0.82 17.09 8.47
C TYR A 120 -2.35 17.02 8.54
N LEU A 121 -2.92 15.95 9.12
CA LEU A 121 -4.34 15.79 9.37
C LEU A 121 -4.59 15.39 10.83
N PHE A 122 -5.27 16.26 11.57
CA PHE A 122 -5.55 16.12 13.00
C PHE A 122 -6.96 15.60 13.29
N ILE A 123 -7.54 14.89 12.33
CA ILE A 123 -8.81 14.17 12.48
C ILE A 123 -8.64 12.75 11.98
N ASP A 124 -9.31 11.81 12.66
CA ASP A 124 -9.25 10.40 12.31
C ASP A 124 -10.48 9.99 11.51
N PRO A 125 -10.36 9.75 10.20
CA PRO A 125 -11.42 9.11 9.45
C PRO A 125 -11.64 7.68 9.95
N VAL A 126 -12.89 7.29 10.07
CA VAL A 126 -13.28 5.93 10.48
C VAL A 126 -13.66 5.13 9.24
N ILE A 127 -12.91 4.05 8.98
CA ILE A 127 -13.18 3.12 7.89
C ILE A 127 -13.56 1.78 8.51
N SER A 128 -14.67 1.20 8.04
CA SER A 128 -15.13 -0.10 8.52
C SER A 128 -15.73 -0.93 7.39
N LEU A 129 -15.58 -2.25 7.47
CA LEU A 129 -16.24 -3.21 6.59
C LEU A 129 -17.20 -4.04 7.42
N ASN A 130 -18.48 -4.07 7.03
CA ASN A 130 -19.47 -4.88 7.74
C ASN A 130 -19.62 -6.30 7.15
N LYS A 131 -20.37 -7.17 7.84
CA LYS A 131 -20.62 -8.56 7.41
C LYS A 131 -21.40 -8.69 6.10
N LYS A 132 -22.03 -7.62 5.63
CA LYS A 132 -22.76 -7.55 4.35
C LYS A 132 -21.87 -7.01 3.21
N ASN A 133 -20.55 -6.94 3.42
CA ASN A 133 -19.60 -6.42 2.45
C ASN A 133 -19.87 -4.96 2.07
N GLU A 134 -20.35 -4.17 3.03
CA GLU A 134 -20.50 -2.72 2.85
C GLU A 134 -19.30 -2.02 3.50
N LEU A 135 -18.51 -1.36 2.67
CA LEU A 135 -17.40 -0.51 3.09
C LEU A 135 -17.95 0.86 3.45
N LYS A 136 -17.73 1.29 4.68
CA LYS A 136 -18.17 2.58 5.20
C LYS A 136 -16.95 3.46 5.50
N ILE A 137 -16.96 4.68 4.97
CA ILE A 137 -15.97 5.73 5.22
C ILE A 137 -16.69 6.89 5.89
N SER A 138 -16.21 7.32 7.06
CA SER A 138 -16.82 8.38 7.87
C SER A 138 -15.79 9.42 8.29
N PHE A 139 -16.06 10.68 7.98
CA PHE A 139 -15.36 11.85 8.54
C PHE A 139 -16.20 12.46 9.66
N PRO A 140 -15.57 12.87 10.78
CA PRO A 140 -16.25 13.69 11.77
C PRO A 140 -16.58 15.07 11.19
N GLU A 141 -17.33 15.88 11.94
CA GLU A 141 -17.38 17.32 11.69
C GLU A 141 -16.04 17.95 12.04
N PHE A 142 -15.55 18.89 11.23
CA PHE A 142 -14.25 19.54 11.48
C PHE A 142 -14.16 20.93 10.88
N ASP A 143 -13.22 21.73 11.38
CA ASP A 143 -12.81 23.00 10.77
C ASP A 143 -11.49 22.80 10.03
N ILE A 144 -11.42 23.23 8.77
CA ILE A 144 -10.24 22.99 7.90
C ILE A 144 -8.96 23.56 8.52
N LYS A 145 -9.01 24.81 9.02
CA LYS A 145 -7.82 25.52 9.53
C LYS A 145 -7.30 24.91 10.83
N ARG A 146 -8.15 24.20 11.57
CA ARG A 146 -7.77 23.48 12.79
C ARG A 146 -7.38 22.02 12.51
N ALA A 147 -7.99 21.39 11.52
CA ALA A 147 -7.78 19.98 11.23
C ALA A 147 -6.58 19.71 10.30
N LEU A 148 -6.10 20.71 9.55
CA LEU A 148 -5.07 20.52 8.53
C LEU A 148 -3.91 21.49 8.70
N VAL A 149 -2.70 21.00 8.37
CA VAL A 149 -1.58 21.86 8.01
C VAL A 149 -1.69 22.21 6.52
N LEU A 150 -1.78 23.49 6.21
CA LEU A 150 -1.98 24.00 4.85
C LEU A 150 -0.68 24.66 4.33
N PRO A 151 -0.25 24.37 3.09
CA PRO A 151 0.87 25.07 2.49
C PRO A 151 0.46 26.48 2.08
N GLU A 152 1.46 27.34 1.81
CA GLU A 152 1.21 28.70 1.31
C GLU A 152 0.37 28.66 0.03
N LYS A 153 -0.51 29.66 -0.14
CA LYS A 153 -1.40 29.83 -1.30
C LYS A 153 -2.50 28.77 -1.48
N CYS A 154 -2.55 27.75 -0.64
CA CYS A 154 -3.62 26.76 -0.66
C CYS A 154 -4.97 27.43 -0.37
N ASN A 155 -5.93 27.22 -1.28
CA ASN A 155 -7.30 27.73 -1.13
C ASN A 155 -8.38 26.65 -1.30
N ALA A 156 -8.01 25.44 -1.71
CA ALA A 156 -8.89 24.28 -1.68
C ALA A 156 -8.09 23.02 -1.33
N VAL A 157 -8.78 22.04 -0.74
CA VAL A 157 -8.22 20.72 -0.43
C VAL A 157 -9.13 19.64 -1.00
N VAL A 158 -8.53 18.54 -1.47
CA VAL A 158 -9.25 17.34 -1.91
C VAL A 158 -8.82 16.17 -1.04
N PHE A 159 -9.79 15.54 -0.40
CA PHE A 159 -9.63 14.26 0.27
C PHE A 159 -9.94 13.14 -0.72
N LYS A 160 -8.90 12.43 -1.13
CA LYS A 160 -9.01 11.34 -2.12
C LYS A 160 -8.93 9.99 -1.42
N PHE A 161 -9.96 9.17 -1.59
CA PHE A 161 -10.01 7.77 -1.15
C PHE A 161 -9.97 6.85 -2.35
N PHE A 162 -9.07 5.88 -2.31
CA PHE A 162 -9.01 4.83 -3.31
C PHE A 162 -9.18 3.47 -2.63
N ALA A 163 -10.28 2.80 -2.96
CA ALA A 163 -10.59 1.46 -2.47
C ALA A 163 -10.37 0.43 -3.58
N VAL A 164 -9.56 -0.58 -3.28
CA VAL A 164 -9.20 -1.65 -4.21
C VAL A 164 -9.26 -2.99 -3.50
N SER A 165 -9.72 -4.02 -4.20
CA SER A 165 -9.64 -5.40 -3.75
C SER A 165 -8.49 -6.13 -4.43
N PHE A 166 -7.90 -7.10 -3.72
CA PHE A 166 -6.82 -7.93 -4.25
C PHE A 166 -7.11 -9.42 -4.05
N ASP A 167 -6.97 -10.18 -5.13
CA ASP A 167 -6.60 -11.60 -5.04
C ASP A 167 -5.07 -11.71 -5.17
N PHE A 168 -4.37 -11.97 -4.06
CA PHE A 168 -2.91 -12.09 -4.07
C PHE A 168 -2.42 -13.45 -4.58
N ASP A 169 -3.31 -14.43 -4.76
CA ASP A 169 -2.97 -15.74 -5.31
C ASP A 169 -3.02 -15.69 -6.85
N GLU A 170 -4.06 -15.06 -7.40
CA GLU A 170 -4.21 -14.82 -8.85
C GLU A 170 -3.48 -13.55 -9.34
N PHE A 171 -3.11 -12.66 -8.41
CA PHE A 171 -2.49 -11.36 -8.68
C PHE A 171 -3.37 -10.40 -9.49
N GLU A 172 -4.66 -10.41 -9.19
CA GLU A 172 -5.65 -9.56 -9.83
C GLU A 172 -6.13 -8.49 -8.85
N PRO A 173 -5.83 -7.20 -9.11
CA PRO A 173 -6.48 -6.09 -8.43
C PRO A 173 -7.80 -5.74 -9.11
N THR A 174 -8.83 -5.45 -8.33
CA THR A 174 -10.09 -4.91 -8.83
C THR A 174 -10.42 -3.61 -8.09
N GLU A 175 -10.47 -2.50 -8.82
CA GLU A 175 -10.91 -1.22 -8.28
C GLU A 175 -12.36 -1.34 -7.77
N ILE A 176 -12.57 -0.92 -6.53
CA ILE A 176 -13.91 -0.85 -5.93
C ILE A 176 -14.45 0.56 -6.12
N LYS A 177 -13.62 1.57 -5.80
CA LYS A 177 -14.05 2.96 -5.82
C LYS A 177 -12.88 3.94 -5.78
N ASP A 178 -12.94 4.96 -6.63
CA ASP A 178 -12.22 6.23 -6.48
C ASP A 178 -13.19 7.35 -6.07
N ILE A 179 -12.89 8.09 -5.00
CA ILE A 179 -13.72 9.16 -4.44
C ILE A 179 -12.85 10.36 -4.10
N GLU A 180 -13.34 11.53 -4.51
CA GLU A 180 -12.75 12.81 -4.14
C GLU A 180 -13.79 13.69 -3.43
N TRP A 181 -13.43 14.20 -2.26
CA TRP A 181 -14.20 15.23 -1.56
C TRP A 181 -13.40 16.51 -1.52
N GLU A 182 -13.89 17.51 -2.23
CA GLU A 182 -13.26 18.81 -2.31
C GLU A 182 -13.91 19.80 -1.35
N TYR A 183 -13.08 20.62 -0.70
CA TYR A 183 -13.51 21.69 0.19
C TYR A 183 -12.71 22.98 -0.06
N ASP A 184 -13.37 24.13 0.00
CA ASP A 184 -12.70 25.44 0.01
C ASP A 184 -12.17 25.73 1.41
N VAL A 185 -10.92 26.18 1.51
CA VAL A 185 -10.25 26.47 2.80
C VAL A 185 -10.96 27.58 3.60
N LYS A 186 -11.72 28.44 2.92
CA LYS A 186 -12.51 29.51 3.55
C LYS A 186 -13.86 29.03 4.07
N GLN A 187 -14.27 27.81 3.77
CA GLN A 187 -15.51 27.26 4.28
C GLN A 187 -15.40 27.05 5.79
N ASP A 188 -16.31 27.67 6.54
CA ASP A 188 -16.43 27.46 7.98
C ASP A 188 -17.23 26.18 8.26
N GLY A 189 -16.68 25.30 9.10
CA GLY A 189 -17.38 24.10 9.58
C GLY A 189 -17.77 23.11 8.47
N ILE A 190 -16.97 22.06 8.31
CA ILE A 190 -17.29 20.94 7.43
C ILE A 190 -18.15 19.93 8.21
N PRO A 191 -19.41 19.68 7.79
CA PRO A 191 -20.26 18.75 8.49
C PRO A 191 -19.74 17.32 8.39
N ALA A 192 -20.06 16.51 9.38
CA ALA A 192 -19.77 15.08 9.35
C ALA A 192 -20.30 14.44 8.06
N LYS A 193 -19.45 13.65 7.40
CA LYS A 193 -19.76 13.04 6.10
C LYS A 193 -19.51 11.56 6.16
N THR A 194 -20.46 10.79 5.64
CA THR A 194 -20.35 9.33 5.58
C THR A 194 -20.70 8.87 4.17
N LEU A 195 -19.90 7.94 3.66
CA LEU A 195 -20.17 7.22 2.43
C LEU A 195 -20.20 5.73 2.72
N THR A 196 -21.24 5.07 2.21
CA THR A 196 -21.37 3.62 2.23
C THR A 196 -21.29 3.10 0.80
N ILE A 197 -20.35 2.19 0.57
CA ILE A 197 -20.11 1.55 -0.72
C ILE A 197 -20.55 0.09 -0.58
N LYS A 198 -21.54 -0.30 -1.38
CA LYS A 198 -21.89 -1.70 -1.52
C LYS A 198 -20.88 -2.37 -2.43
N CYS A 199 -20.06 -3.25 -1.89
CA CYS A 199 -19.15 -4.05 -2.69
C CYS A 199 -19.90 -5.32 -3.10
N SER A 200 -20.57 -5.30 -4.26
CA SER A 200 -21.17 -6.50 -4.83
C SER A 200 -20.05 -7.46 -5.25
N ASP A 201 -20.10 -8.68 -4.72
CA ASP A 201 -19.21 -9.83 -4.96
C ASP A 201 -17.73 -9.47 -5.15
N PHE A 202 -16.98 -9.40 -4.05
CA PHE A 202 -15.53 -9.27 -4.09
C PHE A 202 -14.91 -10.38 -4.93
N VAL A 203 -14.22 -9.98 -6.00
CA VAL A 203 -13.25 -10.83 -6.71
C VAL A 203 -11.91 -10.65 -6.00
N GLY A 204 -11.79 -11.19 -4.79
CA GLY A 204 -10.58 -10.97 -4.00
C GLY A 204 -10.57 -11.59 -2.61
N SER A 205 -9.37 -11.65 -2.06
CA SER A 205 -9.12 -12.08 -0.68
C SER A 205 -9.10 -10.91 0.31
N SER A 206 -8.89 -9.68 -0.16
CA SER A 206 -8.70 -8.53 0.73
C SER A 206 -9.15 -7.23 0.07
N ILE A 207 -9.41 -6.22 0.90
CA ILE A 207 -9.65 -4.83 0.49
C ILE A 207 -8.61 -3.95 1.13
N PHE A 208 -8.11 -2.97 0.40
CA PHE A 208 -7.28 -1.89 0.93
C PHE A 208 -7.94 -0.54 0.61
N VAL A 209 -7.84 0.39 1.54
CA VAL A 209 -8.29 1.78 1.37
C VAL A 209 -7.10 2.68 1.56
N GLY A 210 -6.69 3.34 0.48
CA GLY A 210 -5.68 4.38 0.47
C GLY A 210 -6.32 5.75 0.62
N PHE A 211 -5.56 6.69 1.15
CA PHE A 211 -5.98 8.06 1.38
C PHE A 211 -4.83 9.03 1.14
N THR A 212 -5.14 10.12 0.45
CA THR A 212 -4.23 11.25 0.26
C THR A 212 -4.98 12.57 0.36
N ILE A 213 -4.24 13.63 0.68
CA ILE A 213 -4.74 14.99 0.71
C ILE A 213 -4.08 15.73 -0.44
N LEU A 214 -4.88 16.22 -1.39
CA LEU A 214 -4.40 17.09 -2.45
C LEU A 214 -4.64 18.54 -2.05
N TYR A 215 -3.57 19.31 -2.04
CA TYR A 215 -3.62 20.74 -1.75
C TYR A 215 -3.67 21.49 -3.07
N LEU A 216 -4.65 22.38 -3.22
CA LEU A 216 -4.87 23.09 -4.46
C LEU A 216 -4.72 24.60 -4.28
N GLU A 217 -4.09 25.24 -5.27
CA GLU A 217 -4.22 26.67 -5.55
C GLU A 217 -5.15 26.82 -6.76
N LYS A 218 -6.42 27.16 -6.49
CA LYS A 218 -7.41 27.43 -7.51
C LYS A 218 -7.35 28.87 -7.95
N GLY A 219 -6.95 29.10 -9.20
CA GLY A 219 -7.13 30.36 -9.89
C GLY A 219 -8.47 30.41 -10.63
N SER A 220 -8.73 31.51 -11.33
CA SER A 220 -9.98 31.71 -12.08
C SER A 220 -10.16 30.78 -13.29
N ARG A 221 -9.09 30.15 -13.79
CA ARG A 221 -9.12 29.29 -14.99
C ARG A 221 -8.38 27.95 -14.84
N ARG A 222 -7.53 27.81 -13.82
CA ARG A 222 -6.69 26.61 -13.61
C ARG A 222 -6.54 26.35 -12.12
N SER A 223 -6.44 25.08 -11.78
CA SER A 223 -6.06 24.62 -10.44
C SER A 223 -4.66 24.04 -10.52
N ASN A 224 -3.77 24.47 -9.62
CA ASN A 224 -2.45 23.88 -9.46
C ASN A 224 -2.50 22.93 -8.26
N VAL A 225 -1.95 21.73 -8.41
CA VAL A 225 -1.67 20.83 -7.29
C VAL A 225 -0.38 21.30 -6.62
N LEU A 226 -0.43 21.50 -5.30
CA LEU A 226 0.66 22.00 -4.48
C LEU A 226 1.43 20.88 -3.77
N ASN A 227 1.02 19.62 -3.93
CA ASN A 227 1.73 18.47 -3.40
C ASN A 227 3.11 18.36 -4.04
N GLU A 228 4.12 18.10 -3.21
CA GLU A 228 5.51 17.92 -3.62
C GLU A 228 6.11 16.71 -2.91
N ILE A 229 7.31 16.29 -3.30
CA ILE A 229 7.95 15.08 -2.75
C ILE A 229 8.19 15.17 -1.24
N ASP A 230 8.37 16.37 -0.69
CA ASP A 230 8.54 16.59 0.75
C ASP A 230 7.22 17.03 1.44
N PHE A 231 6.13 17.16 0.68
CA PHE A 231 4.82 17.57 1.17
C PHE A 231 3.71 16.81 0.41
N ASN A 232 3.56 15.53 0.72
CA ASN A 232 2.53 14.66 0.14
C ASN A 232 2.08 13.61 1.16
N PRO A 233 1.10 13.94 2.03
CA PRO A 233 0.56 12.99 2.98
C PRO A 233 -0.25 11.93 2.24
N ALA A 234 0.25 10.69 2.21
CA ALA A 234 -0.39 9.57 1.55
C ALA A 234 -0.20 8.29 2.38
N SER A 235 -1.29 7.56 2.65
CA SER A 235 -1.24 6.36 3.50
C SER A 235 -2.27 5.30 3.14
N ILE A 236 -2.07 4.08 3.65
CA ILE A 236 -3.08 3.02 3.69
C ILE A 236 -3.86 3.18 5.00
N LEU A 237 -5.11 3.64 4.95
CA LEU A 237 -5.92 3.85 6.15
C LEU A 237 -6.58 2.59 6.67
N ALA A 238 -6.90 1.64 5.79
CA ALA A 238 -7.54 0.40 6.20
C ALA A 238 -7.15 -0.74 5.28
N ALA A 239 -7.09 -1.94 5.85
CA ALA A 239 -6.94 -3.19 5.12
C ALA A 239 -7.81 -4.26 5.77
N PHE A 240 -8.71 -4.85 5.00
CA PHE A 240 -9.67 -5.85 5.48
C PHE A 240 -9.43 -7.18 4.80
N GLN A 241 -9.39 -8.24 5.60
CA GLN A 241 -9.39 -9.60 5.10
C GLN A 241 -10.84 -10.00 4.78
N LEU A 242 -11.06 -10.52 3.58
CA LEU A 242 -12.34 -11.10 3.20
C LEU A 242 -12.31 -12.58 3.55
N TYR A 243 -13.37 -13.05 4.20
CA TYR A 243 -13.57 -14.48 4.41
C TYR A 243 -13.87 -15.11 3.06
N LYS A 244 -12.88 -15.78 2.44
CA LYS A 244 -13.15 -16.78 1.41
C LYS A 244 -14.00 -17.84 2.10
N GLY A 245 -15.30 -17.91 1.81
CA GLY A 245 -16.11 -19.04 2.22
C GLY A 245 -15.36 -20.30 1.78
N HIS A 246 -15.01 -21.17 2.72
CA HIS A 246 -14.35 -22.44 2.40
C HIS A 246 -15.16 -23.12 1.28
N LYS A 247 -14.63 -23.16 0.05
CA LYS A 247 -14.97 -24.27 -0.84
C LYS A 247 -14.44 -25.50 -0.12
N LYS A 248 -15.33 -26.20 0.61
CA LYS A 248 -15.04 -27.53 1.14
C LYS A 248 -14.40 -28.32 0.01
N SER A 249 -13.18 -28.79 0.25
CA SER A 249 -12.59 -29.86 -0.54
C SER A 249 -13.43 -31.12 -0.33
N GLU A 250 -14.53 -31.24 -1.06
CA GLU A 250 -15.22 -32.51 -1.26
C GLU A 250 -14.34 -33.39 -2.16
N SER A 251 -13.42 -34.12 -1.54
CA SER A 251 -12.78 -35.32 -2.14
C SER A 251 -11.87 -36.06 -1.16
N ARG A 252 -12.25 -36.14 0.12
CA ARG A 252 -11.65 -37.10 1.07
C ARG A 252 -12.71 -37.67 2.02
N GLN A 253 -13.68 -38.41 1.50
CA GLN A 253 -14.50 -39.33 2.32
C GLN A 253 -15.32 -40.38 1.53
N GLN A 254 -14.77 -40.96 0.44
CA GLN A 254 -15.41 -42.11 -0.25
C GLN A 254 -14.53 -43.36 -0.38
N HIS A 255 -13.51 -43.50 0.46
CA HIS A 255 -12.85 -44.80 0.69
C HIS A 255 -12.83 -45.10 2.17
N LEU A 256 -13.98 -45.54 2.72
CA LEU A 256 -14.05 -46.33 3.96
C LEU A 256 -15.41 -46.99 4.25
N ILE A 257 -16.34 -47.03 3.31
CA ILE A 257 -17.53 -47.89 3.34
C ILE A 257 -17.70 -48.28 1.87
N GLU A 258 -17.26 -49.44 1.41
CA GLU A 258 -17.96 -50.70 1.56
C GLU A 258 -16.99 -51.87 1.79
N LYS A 259 -17.43 -52.76 2.69
CA LYS A 259 -17.03 -54.16 2.77
C LYS A 259 -17.68 -54.93 1.62
#